data_AF-A0A2K8WYA9-F1
#
_entry.id   AF-A0A2K8WYA9-F1
#
_cell.length_a   1.000
_cell.length_b   1.000
_cell.length_c   1.000
_cell.angle_alpha   90.00
_cell.angle_beta   90.00
_cell.angle_gamma   90.00
#
_symmetry.space_group_name_H-M   'P 1'
#
loop_
_entity.id
_entity.type
_entity.pdbx_description
1 polymer ?
#
loop_
_entity_poly.entity_id
_entity_poly.type
_entity_poly.pdbx_seq_one_letter_code
_entity_poly.pdbx_strand_id
1 'polypeptide(L)'
;MTEQVAESIVECIIECREKGIKDDKLIVDELMTKFDGNEDDFYWAIEMMNTGGFRASIMSSGNPYPKSNIKIEDNPILKIAFKKYWIHLKGEDHFIKNYEKKKKWRNIF
;
A
#
# COMPACT_ATOMS: atom_id res chain seq x y z
N MET A 1 1.60 -10.26 -11.47
CA MET A 1 1.06 -10.40 -10.10
C MET A 1 -0.43 -10.05 -10.11
N THR A 2 -1.29 -10.87 -9.48
CA THR A 2 -2.73 -10.57 -9.37
C THR A 2 -3.01 -9.66 -8.16
N GLU A 3 -4.16 -8.99 -8.12
CA GLU A 3 -4.56 -8.20 -6.95
C GLU A 3 -4.61 -9.05 -5.67
N GLN A 4 -5.06 -10.30 -5.76
CA GLN A 4 -5.13 -11.21 -4.62
C GLN A 4 -3.74 -11.55 -4.06
N VAL A 5 -2.75 -11.80 -4.92
CA VAL A 5 -1.36 -12.03 -4.49
C VAL A 5 -0.76 -10.77 -3.87
N ALA A 6 -1.00 -9.61 -4.48
CA ALA A 6 -0.54 -8.33 -3.93
C ALA A 6 -1.17 -8.06 -2.55
N GLU A 7 -2.43 -8.45 -2.34
CA GLU A 7 -3.09 -8.31 -1.03
C GLU A 7 -2.45 -9.19 0.03
N SER A 8 -2.17 -10.45 -0.28
CA SER A 8 -1.50 -11.37 0.65
C SER A 8 -0.06 -10.93 0.97
N ILE A 9 0.68 -10.38 -0.01
CA ILE A 9 2.01 -9.79 0.24
C ILE A 9 1.90 -8.61 1.20
N VAL A 10 0.95 -7.70 0.96
CA VAL A 10 0.72 -6.55 1.84
C VAL A 10 0.35 -6.99 3.26
N GLU A 11 -0.51 -7.99 3.41
CA GLU A 11 -0.87 -8.57 4.72
C GLU A 11 0.35 -9.09 5.45
N CYS A 12 1.17 -9.88 4.76
CA CYS A 12 2.37 -10.44 5.35
C CYS A 12 3.34 -9.34 5.82
N ILE A 13 3.51 -8.27 5.04
CA ILE A 13 4.34 -7.12 5.43
C ILE A 13 3.77 -6.42 6.68
N ILE A 14 2.45 -6.20 6.73
CA ILE A 14 1.78 -5.59 7.89
C ILE A 14 1.95 -6.47 9.14
N GLU A 15 1.68 -7.76 9.03
CA GLU A 15 1.82 -8.70 10.14
C GLU A 15 3.25 -8.73 10.70
N CYS A 16 4.26 -8.70 9.83
CA CYS A 16 5.65 -8.63 10.28
C CYS A 16 5.92 -7.35 11.07
N ARG A 17 5.41 -6.20 10.60
CA ARG A 17 5.54 -4.91 11.29
C ARG A 17 4.81 -4.88 12.63
N GLU A 18 3.61 -5.47 12.70
CA GLU A 18 2.84 -5.59 13.95
C GLU A 18 3.54 -6.49 14.98
N LYS A 19 4.26 -7.52 14.53
CA LYS A 19 5.14 -8.34 15.36
C LYS A 19 6.44 -7.64 15.76
N GLY A 20 6.65 -6.40 15.32
CA GLY A 20 7.81 -5.58 15.65
C GLY A 20 9.02 -5.78 14.73
N ILE A 21 8.90 -6.56 13.66
CA ILE A 21 9.96 -6.73 12.66
C ILE A 21 9.99 -5.48 11.79
N LYS A 22 11.06 -4.69 11.93
CA LYS A 22 11.28 -3.44 11.16
C LYS A 22 12.41 -3.55 10.15
N ASP A 23 13.17 -4.63 10.18
CA ASP A 23 14.24 -4.88 9.22
C ASP A 23 13.61 -5.41 7.94
N ASP A 24 13.74 -4.64 6.86
CA ASP A 24 13.17 -4.97 5.56
C ASP A 24 13.73 -6.30 5.03
N LYS A 25 14.99 -6.66 5.33
CA LYS A 25 15.56 -7.95 4.93
C LYS A 25 14.85 -9.12 5.59
N LEU A 26 14.55 -9.01 6.89
CA LEU A 26 13.81 -10.05 7.61
C LEU A 26 12.37 -10.21 7.07
N ILE A 27 11.75 -9.10 6.66
CA ILE A 27 10.43 -9.12 6.02
C ILE A 27 10.52 -9.80 4.65
N VAL A 28 11.55 -9.49 3.86
CA VAL A 28 11.78 -10.13 2.55
C VAL A 28 12.06 -11.62 2.71
N ASP A 29 12.88 -12.03 3.68
CA ASP A 29 13.14 -13.44 3.97
C ASP A 29 11.82 -14.18 4.26
N GLU A 30 10.93 -13.61 5.08
CA GLU A 30 9.59 -14.18 5.35
C GLU A 30 8.74 -14.26 4.07
N LEU A 31 8.74 -13.22 3.22
CA LEU A 31 8.01 -13.20 1.95
C LEU A 31 8.51 -14.28 0.98
N MET A 32 9.82 -14.45 0.85
CA MET A 32 10.46 -15.46 0.02
C MET A 32 10.09 -16.89 0.45
N THR A 33 9.74 -17.12 1.74
CA THR A 33 9.26 -18.43 2.19
C THR A 33 7.79 -18.71 1.86
N LYS A 34 6.98 -17.68 1.66
CA LYS A 34 5.52 -17.78 1.51
C LYS A 34 5.02 -17.58 0.08
N PHE A 35 5.78 -16.84 -0.72
CA PHE A 35 5.38 -16.41 -2.05
C PHE A 35 6.48 -16.70 -3.06
N ASP A 36 6.08 -17.18 -4.24
CA ASP A 36 6.98 -17.28 -5.38
C ASP A 36 7.27 -15.88 -5.93
N GLY A 37 8.53 -15.47 -5.93
CA GLY A 37 8.97 -14.17 -6.37
C GLY A 37 10.49 -14.03 -6.32
N ASN A 38 11.00 -12.90 -6.83
CA ASN A 38 12.40 -12.53 -6.65
C ASN A 38 12.53 -11.56 -5.46
N GLU A 39 13.73 -11.50 -4.89
CA GLU A 39 14.03 -10.67 -3.72
C GLU A 39 13.77 -9.17 -3.99
N ASP A 40 14.17 -8.70 -5.17
CA ASP A 40 14.03 -7.30 -5.60
C ASP A 40 12.55 -6.86 -5.67
N ASP A 41 11.66 -7.73 -6.13
CA ASP A 41 10.22 -7.50 -6.22
C ASP A 41 9.61 -7.34 -4.81
N PHE A 42 10.13 -8.08 -3.82
CA PHE A 42 9.67 -7.96 -2.44
C PHE A 42 10.19 -6.70 -1.76
N TYR A 43 11.45 -6.31 -1.99
CA TYR A 43 11.93 -4.99 -1.57
C TYR A 43 11.11 -3.87 -2.21
N TRP A 44 10.81 -4.01 -3.51
CA TRP A 44 9.96 -3.07 -4.20
C TRP A 44 8.55 -3.03 -3.63
N ALA A 45 7.99 -4.18 -3.23
CA ALA A 45 6.70 -4.24 -2.55
C ALA A 45 6.71 -3.48 -1.21
N ILE A 46 7.79 -3.59 -0.44
CA ILE A 46 7.99 -2.84 0.81
C ILE A 46 8.10 -1.33 0.53
N GLU A 47 8.84 -0.93 -0.50
CA GLU A 47 8.94 0.47 -0.93
C GLU A 47 7.58 1.04 -1.37
N MET A 48 6.83 0.26 -2.15
CA MET A 48 5.47 0.62 -2.57
C MET A 48 4.52 0.70 -1.37
N MET A 49 4.67 -0.17 -0.38
CA MET A 49 3.94 -0.10 0.89
C MET A 49 4.20 1.20 1.65
N ASN A 50 5.46 1.59 1.76
CA ASN A 50 5.85 2.86 2.40
C ASN A 50 5.28 4.06 1.66
N THR A 51 5.31 4.02 0.32
CA THR A 51 4.70 5.04 -0.55
C THR A 51 3.18 5.09 -0.37
N GLY A 52 2.52 3.95 -0.26
CA GLY A 52 1.07 3.84 -0.01
C GLY A 52 0.66 4.43 1.32
N GLY A 53 1.40 4.12 2.39
CA GLY A 53 1.20 4.70 3.72
C GLY A 53 1.41 6.22 3.75
N PHE A 54 2.46 6.70 3.08
CA PHE A 54 2.71 8.13 2.92
C PHE A 54 1.56 8.85 2.20
N ARG A 55 1.05 8.27 1.11
CA ARG A 55 -0.10 8.81 0.36
C ARG A 55 -1.36 8.85 1.21
N ALA A 56 -1.66 7.77 1.93
CA ALA A 56 -2.81 7.70 2.81
C ALA A 56 -2.73 8.76 3.91
N SER A 57 -1.54 8.98 4.47
CA SER A 57 -1.29 10.01 5.49
C SER A 57 -1.53 11.44 4.97
N ILE A 58 -0.96 11.81 3.83
CA ILE A 58 -1.14 13.16 3.23
C ILE A 58 -2.61 13.45 2.94
N MET A 59 -3.30 12.51 2.31
CA MET A 59 -4.70 12.72 2.00
C MET A 59 -5.58 12.71 3.26
N SER A 60 -5.20 11.93 4.27
CA SER A 60 -5.84 11.93 5.58
C SER A 60 -5.69 13.24 6.34
N SER A 61 -4.61 13.98 6.13
CA SER A 61 -4.40 15.32 6.69
C SER A 61 -5.07 16.42 5.88
N GLY A 62 -5.72 16.10 4.75
CA GLY A 62 -6.34 17.08 3.85
C GLY A 62 -5.33 17.89 3.04
N ASN A 63 -4.05 17.49 3.06
CA ASN A 63 -3.01 18.17 2.30
C ASN A 63 -3.04 17.69 0.85
N PRO A 64 -2.79 18.59 -0.12
CA PRO A 64 -2.64 18.18 -1.51
C PRO A 64 -1.39 17.30 -1.64
N TYR A 65 -1.54 16.19 -2.35
CA TYR A 65 -0.41 15.32 -2.65
C TYR A 65 0.54 16.01 -3.64
N PRO A 66 1.87 15.97 -3.43
CA PRO A 66 2.82 16.50 -4.40
C PRO A 66 2.61 15.83 -5.77
N LYS A 67 2.75 16.60 -6.86
CA LYS A 67 2.68 16.06 -8.22
C LYS A 67 3.69 14.94 -8.36
N SER A 68 3.20 13.71 -8.45
CA SER A 68 4.00 12.49 -8.66
C SER A 68 3.55 11.84 -9.95
N ASN A 69 4.50 11.32 -10.72
CA ASN A 69 4.22 10.56 -11.93
C ASN A 69 3.72 9.14 -11.64
N ILE A 70 3.83 8.67 -10.38
CA ILE A 70 3.36 7.35 -9.96
C ILE A 70 1.85 7.45 -9.71
N LYS A 71 1.02 6.74 -10.48
CA LYS A 71 -0.42 6.65 -10.19
C LYS A 71 -0.70 5.45 -9.30
N ILE A 72 -1.65 5.59 -8.39
CA ILE A 72 -2.02 4.52 -7.45
C ILE A 72 -2.59 3.33 -8.24
N GLU A 73 -3.31 3.62 -9.32
CA GLU A 73 -3.96 2.64 -10.19
C GLU A 73 -2.99 1.82 -11.03
N ASP A 74 -1.78 2.33 -11.26
CA ASP A 74 -0.78 1.69 -12.13
C ASP A 74 -0.04 0.55 -11.42
N ASN A 75 -0.12 0.46 -10.08
CA ASN A 75 0.55 -0.56 -9.30
C ASN A 75 -0.41 -1.24 -8.30
N PRO A 76 -0.74 -2.54 -8.50
CA PRO A 76 -1.63 -3.29 -7.60
C PRO A 76 -1.21 -3.30 -6.13
N ILE A 77 0.10 -3.43 -5.85
CA ILE A 77 0.63 -3.42 -4.48
C ILE A 77 0.40 -2.05 -3.85
N LEU A 78 0.76 -0.97 -4.56
CA LEU A 78 0.55 0.40 -4.08
C LEU A 78 -0.94 0.70 -3.82
N LYS A 79 -1.82 0.25 -4.73
CA LYS A 79 -3.28 0.38 -4.61
C LYS A 79 -3.81 -0.28 -3.34
N ILE A 80 -3.38 -1.51 -3.07
CA ILE A 80 -3.83 -2.28 -1.91
C ILE A 80 -3.21 -1.74 -0.63
N ALA A 81 -1.92 -1.41 -0.64
CA ALA A 81 -1.21 -0.75 0.46
C ALA A 81 -1.91 0.53 0.87
N PHE A 82 -2.18 1.41 -0.09
CA PHE A 82 -2.89 2.66 0.12
C PHE A 82 -4.27 2.43 0.73
N LYS A 83 -5.07 1.51 0.16
CA LYS A 83 -6.38 1.15 0.69
C LYS A 83 -6.29 0.72 2.16
N LYS A 84 -5.40 -0.22 2.49
CA LYS A 84 -5.27 -0.77 3.85
C LYS A 84 -4.81 0.27 4.85
N TYR A 85 -3.79 1.07 4.52
CA TYR A 85 -3.34 2.16 5.39
C TYR A 85 -4.41 3.24 5.57
N TRP A 86 -5.17 3.59 4.54
CA TRP A 86 -6.25 4.56 4.68
C TRP A 86 -7.36 4.06 5.61
N ILE A 87 -7.79 2.82 5.40
CA ILE A 87 -8.82 2.19 6.25
C ILE A 87 -8.32 2.14 7.70
N HIS A 88 -7.05 1.81 7.93
CA HIS A 88 -6.44 1.86 9.25
C HIS A 88 -6.48 3.27 9.88
N LEU A 89 -6.22 4.33 9.10
CA LEU A 89 -6.18 5.71 9.59
C LEU A 89 -7.56 6.36 9.80
N LYS A 90 -8.54 6.04 8.96
CA LYS A 90 -9.82 6.79 8.87
C LYS A 90 -11.07 5.91 8.92
N GLY A 91 -10.91 4.59 8.89
CA GLY A 91 -12.02 3.64 8.80
C GLY A 91 -12.50 3.39 7.38
N GLU A 92 -13.18 2.25 7.22
CA GLU A 92 -13.67 1.75 5.94
C GLU A 92 -14.76 2.64 5.33
N ASP A 93 -15.71 3.11 6.15
CA ASP A 93 -16.76 4.03 5.70
C ASP A 93 -16.20 5.31 5.07
N HIS A 94 -15.11 5.84 5.66
CA HIS A 94 -14.47 7.04 5.16
C HIS A 94 -13.77 6.80 3.81
N PHE A 95 -13.12 5.64 3.65
CA PHE A 95 -12.52 5.21 2.40
C PHE A 95 -13.59 5.06 1.30
N ILE A 96 -14.66 4.31 1.56
CA ILE A 96 -15.73 4.08 0.60
C ILE A 96 -16.36 5.41 0.16
N LYS A 97 -16.67 6.29 1.11
CA LYS A 97 -17.32 7.59 0.83
C LYS A 97 -16.44 8.52 -0.02
N ASN A 98 -15.13 8.55 0.21
CA ASN A 98 -14.25 9.58 -0.34
C ASN A 98 -13.36 9.11 -1.49
N TYR A 99 -13.07 7.82 -1.60
CA TYR A 99 -12.20 7.26 -2.62
C TYR A 99 -13.00 6.38 -3.60
N GLU A 100 -13.76 5.41 -3.10
CA GLU A 100 -14.44 4.42 -3.94
C GLU A 100 -15.68 4.99 -4.65
N LYS A 101 -16.57 5.65 -3.91
CA LYS A 101 -17.80 6.26 -4.45
C LYS A 101 -17.52 7.58 -5.17
N LYS A 102 -16.49 8.32 -4.76
CA LYS A 102 -16.03 9.54 -5.42
C LYS A 102 -14.90 9.26 -6.41
N LYS A 103 -15.13 8.41 -7.43
CA LYS A 103 -14.29 8.31 -8.65
C LYS A 103 -14.10 9.65 -9.43
N LYS A 104 -14.46 10.80 -8.83
CA LYS A 104 -14.25 12.18 -9.30
C LYS A 104 -12.88 12.78 -8.90
N TRP A 105 -11.94 12.02 -8.35
CA TRP A 105 -10.54 12.45 -8.27
C TRP A 105 -9.76 12.22 -9.59
N ARG A 106 -10.47 11.97 -10.70
CA ARG A 106 -9.93 11.94 -12.08
C ARG A 106 -9.19 13.20 -12.53
N ASN A 107 -9.07 14.24 -11.70
CA ASN A 107 -8.46 15.52 -12.06
C ASN A 107 -7.28 15.96 -11.17
N ILE A 108 -6.68 15.08 -10.34
CA ILE A 108 -5.47 15.43 -9.53
C ILE A 108 -4.19 14.72 -10.02
N PHE A 109 -4.26 13.98 -11.13
CA PHE A 109 -3.08 13.53 -11.87
C PHE A 109 -3.19 13.97 -13.32
#